data_AF-A0A0L8HEQ5-F1
#
_entry.id   AF-A0A0L8HEQ5-F1
#
_cell.length_a   1.000
_cell.length_b   1.000
_cell.length_c   1.000
_cell.angle_alpha   90.00
_cell.angle_beta   90.00
_cell.angle_gamma   90.00
#
_symmetry.space_group_name_H-M   'P 1'
#
loop_
_entity.id
_entity.type
_entity.pdbx_description
1 polymer ?
#
loop_
_entity_poly.entity_id
_entity_poly.type
_entity_poly.pdbx_seq_one_letter_code
_entity_poly.pdbx_strand_id
1 'polypeptide(L)'
;MTVKKLMGLLDTLDQWMTDILPIDQPQRFGNKAFQKLYIKLKESAVEEMEKCFDEKYHKAFPEISTYLIEGIGNSTRIDYGTGHEMSFAAFLCTLYKIGILTEADAPAIVLQVNEKYLQLMRRMQQRYRMEPAGSHGVWSLDDYQFIPFIWGSSQLIGHPRILPKSFINPEIYEHFSQDYIFLACIKYINQVLDKFPVIQHFLFGTLMSIEPAESSVKSSNPCQHGKRTLNDDDDDDDDDIQ
;
A
#
# COMPACT_ATOMS: atom_id res chain seq x y z
N MET A 1 -0.05 23.55 -5.78
CA MET A 1 1.42 23.63 -5.72
C MET A 1 2.02 22.54 -4.85
N THR A 2 1.38 22.18 -3.73
CA THR A 2 1.83 21.16 -2.78
C THR A 2 2.02 19.77 -3.39
N VAL A 3 1.06 19.30 -4.20
CA VAL A 3 1.18 18.01 -4.91
C VAL A 3 2.44 17.95 -5.77
N LYS A 4 2.76 19.02 -6.51
CA LYS A 4 3.99 19.07 -7.32
C LYS A 4 5.26 18.99 -6.48
N LYS A 5 5.27 19.60 -5.29
CA LYS A 5 6.38 19.51 -4.34
C LYS A 5 6.56 18.07 -3.82
N LEU A 6 5.47 17.39 -3.49
CA LEU A 6 5.51 15.96 -3.12
C LEU A 6 5.99 15.07 -4.26
N MET A 7 5.53 15.31 -5.48
CA MET A 7 6.04 14.59 -6.65
C MET A 7 7.54 14.83 -6.85
N GLY A 8 8.01 16.06 -6.61
CA GLY A 8 9.43 16.40 -6.67
C GLY A 8 10.27 15.70 -5.59
N LEU A 9 9.73 15.56 -4.37
CA LEU A 9 10.36 14.75 -3.33
C LEU A 9 10.51 13.29 -3.79
N LEU A 10 9.47 12.71 -4.39
CA LEU A 10 9.56 11.35 -4.94
C LEU A 10 10.54 11.24 -6.13
N ASP A 11 10.66 12.30 -6.96
CA ASP A 11 11.69 12.37 -8.01
C ASP A 11 13.10 12.34 -7.44
N THR A 12 13.33 13.05 -6.33
CA THR A 12 14.63 13.04 -5.65
C THR A 12 15.00 11.62 -5.19
N LEU A 13 14.04 10.88 -4.61
CA LEU A 13 14.27 9.47 -4.26
C LEU A 13 14.55 8.60 -5.50
N ASP A 14 13.81 8.80 -6.59
CA ASP A 14 14.01 8.08 -7.85
C ASP A 14 15.40 8.36 -8.47
N GLN A 15 15.86 9.60 -8.37
CA GLN A 15 17.21 10.00 -8.81
C GLN A 15 18.29 9.34 -7.94
N TRP A 16 18.16 9.35 -6.61
CA TRP A 16 19.12 8.67 -5.73
C TRP A 16 19.19 7.17 -6.00
N MET A 17 18.06 6.53 -6.30
CA MET A 17 18.04 5.14 -6.73
C MET A 17 18.78 4.93 -8.07
N THR A 18 18.67 5.89 -9.00
CA THR A 18 19.41 5.88 -10.26
C THR A 18 20.92 5.94 -10.02
N ASP A 19 21.35 6.82 -9.12
CA ASP A 19 22.76 7.05 -8.80
C ASP A 19 23.38 5.89 -7.98
N ILE A 20 22.60 5.28 -7.08
CA ILE A 20 23.03 4.16 -6.23
C ILE A 20 22.84 2.85 -6.99
N LEU A 21 23.87 2.47 -7.75
CA LEU A 21 23.89 1.23 -8.51
C LEU A 21 23.84 -0.03 -7.61
N PRO A 22 23.12 -1.08 -8.02
CA PRO A 22 23.21 -2.39 -7.38
C PRO A 22 24.66 -2.90 -7.37
N ILE A 23 25.08 -3.46 -6.25
CA ILE A 23 26.41 -4.08 -6.16
C ILE A 23 26.37 -5.52 -6.63
N ASP A 24 27.48 -6.00 -7.21
CA ASP A 24 27.63 -7.42 -7.46
C ASP A 24 27.85 -8.15 -6.14
N GLN A 25 27.05 -9.18 -5.91
CA GLN A 25 27.04 -9.93 -4.65
C GLN A 25 26.65 -11.38 -4.90
N PRO A 26 27.20 -12.32 -4.12
CA PRO A 26 26.88 -13.75 -4.28
C PRO A 26 25.42 -14.07 -3.93
N GLN A 27 24.77 -13.24 -3.11
CA GLN A 27 23.40 -13.46 -2.68
C GLN A 27 22.39 -13.03 -3.75
N ARG A 28 21.48 -13.95 -4.09
CA ARG A 28 20.50 -13.78 -5.17
C ARG A 28 19.46 -12.69 -4.89
N PHE A 29 18.96 -12.63 -3.65
CA PHE A 29 17.95 -11.69 -3.16
C PHE A 29 18.57 -10.64 -2.22
N GLY A 30 17.91 -9.50 -2.07
CA GLY A 30 18.31 -8.44 -1.15
C GLY A 30 19.66 -7.81 -1.48
N ASN A 31 19.69 -6.88 -2.43
CA ASN A 31 20.92 -6.17 -2.79
C ASN A 31 21.31 -5.15 -1.71
N LYS A 32 22.51 -5.28 -1.15
CA LYS A 32 22.96 -4.39 -0.06
C LYS A 32 23.11 -2.92 -0.46
N ALA A 33 23.13 -2.59 -1.75
CA ALA A 33 23.06 -1.21 -2.21
C ALA A 33 21.80 -0.48 -1.71
N PHE A 34 20.71 -1.20 -1.46
CA PHE A 34 19.50 -0.63 -0.84
C PHE A 34 19.78 0.00 0.53
N GLN A 35 20.67 -0.58 1.33
CA GLN A 35 21.04 -0.01 2.64
C GLN A 35 21.66 1.37 2.50
N LYS A 36 22.43 1.61 1.43
CA LYS A 36 23.00 2.94 1.15
C LYS A 36 21.91 3.95 0.82
N LEU A 37 20.91 3.55 0.02
CA LEU A 37 19.75 4.38 -0.29
C LEU A 37 18.94 4.70 0.97
N TYR A 38 18.70 3.69 1.81
CA TYR A 38 17.97 3.85 3.06
C TYR A 38 18.67 4.80 4.03
N ILE A 39 19.98 4.65 4.23
CA ILE A 39 20.78 5.54 5.07
C ILE A 39 20.74 6.97 4.53
N LYS A 40 20.93 7.14 3.23
CA LYS A 40 20.85 8.45 2.58
C LYS A 40 19.49 9.11 2.79
N LEU A 41 18.40 8.37 2.63
CA LEU A 41 17.05 8.86 2.91
C LEU A 41 16.91 9.24 4.38
N LYS A 42 17.35 8.39 5.30
CA LYS A 42 17.27 8.66 6.74
C LYS A 42 18.01 9.94 7.16
N GLU A 43 19.17 10.20 6.56
CA GLU A 43 19.98 11.39 6.85
C GLU A 43 19.41 12.66 6.19
N SER A 44 18.79 12.53 5.02
CA SER A 44 18.37 13.68 4.20
C SER A 44 16.87 13.99 4.25
N ALA A 45 16.02 13.09 4.78
CA ALA A 45 14.56 13.20 4.67
C ALA A 45 14.00 14.50 5.26
N VAL A 46 14.49 14.91 6.44
CA VAL A 46 14.05 16.16 7.06
C VAL A 46 14.45 17.35 6.20
N GLU A 47 15.71 17.42 5.76
CA GLU A 47 16.22 18.51 4.94
C GLU A 47 15.46 18.61 3.59
N GLU A 48 15.17 17.48 2.95
CA GLU A 48 14.39 17.45 1.70
C GLU A 48 12.94 17.91 1.92
N MET A 49 12.34 17.60 3.07
CA MET A 49 11.01 18.10 3.43
C MET A 49 11.03 19.61 3.71
N GLU A 50 12.05 20.12 4.41
CA GLU A 50 12.25 21.55 4.67
C GLU A 50 12.44 22.35 3.38
N LYS A 51 13.12 21.80 2.37
CA LYS A 51 13.22 22.42 1.04
C LYS A 51 11.88 22.49 0.32
N CYS A 52 11.00 21.52 0.57
CA CYS A 52 9.72 21.39 -0.14
C CYS A 52 8.62 22.26 0.47
N PHE A 53 8.58 22.43 1.79
CA PHE A 53 7.43 22.99 2.51
C PHE A 53 7.80 24.23 3.32
N ASP A 54 6.78 24.98 3.77
CA ASP A 54 7.01 26.24 4.48
C ASP A 54 7.59 26.03 5.89
N GLU A 55 8.40 27.00 6.34
CA GLU A 55 9.09 27.00 7.64
C GLU A 55 8.19 26.74 8.85
N LYS A 56 6.92 27.15 8.76
CA LYS A 56 5.92 26.94 9.83
C LYS A 56 5.71 25.46 10.20
N TYR A 57 6.07 24.52 9.31
CA TYR A 57 5.90 23.08 9.54
C TYR A 57 7.18 22.36 9.98
N HIS A 58 8.35 23.03 10.00
CA HIS A 58 9.65 22.37 10.21
C HIS A 58 9.71 21.58 11.52
N LYS A 59 9.03 22.07 12.57
CA LYS A 59 8.96 21.38 13.87
C LYS A 59 8.33 19.99 13.81
N ALA A 60 7.48 19.71 12.81
CA ALA A 60 6.80 18.42 12.65
C ALA A 60 7.59 17.42 11.79
N PHE A 61 8.56 17.88 10.98
CA PHE A 61 9.27 17.01 10.03
C PHE A 61 10.13 15.91 10.65
N PRO A 62 10.74 16.07 11.85
CA PRO A 62 11.42 14.95 12.51
C PRO A 62 10.49 13.73 12.71
N GLU A 63 9.24 13.96 13.10
CA GLU A 63 8.25 12.90 13.27
C GLU A 63 7.72 12.39 11.92
N ILE A 64 7.30 13.32 11.04
CA ILE A 64 6.69 12.96 9.75
C ILE A 64 7.66 12.18 8.85
N SER A 65 8.95 12.55 8.85
CA SER A 65 9.97 11.90 8.04
C SER A 65 10.12 10.41 8.38
N THR A 66 9.80 10.00 9.62
CA THR A 66 9.90 8.59 10.03
C THR A 66 8.93 7.72 9.23
N TYR A 67 7.71 8.21 8.97
CA TYR A 67 6.74 7.50 8.14
C TYR A 67 7.17 7.38 6.67
N LEU A 68 7.84 8.40 6.14
CA LEU A 68 8.41 8.35 4.79
C LEU A 68 9.56 7.34 4.69
N ILE A 69 10.45 7.33 5.69
CA ILE A 69 11.61 6.42 5.74
C ILE A 69 11.15 4.97 5.87
N GLU A 70 10.23 4.67 6.79
CA GLU A 70 9.64 3.33 6.94
C GLU A 70 8.74 2.98 5.74
N GLY A 71 8.34 3.96 4.93
CA GLY A 71 7.52 3.77 3.74
C GLY A 71 8.23 3.10 2.57
N ILE A 72 9.56 2.98 2.55
CA ILE A 72 10.29 2.42 1.39
C ILE A 72 10.77 0.98 1.58
N GLY A 73 10.57 0.38 2.75
CA GLY A 73 11.01 -0.98 3.08
C GLY A 73 11.89 -1.06 4.32
N ASN A 74 12.50 -2.22 4.58
CA ASN A 74 13.40 -2.42 5.72
C ASN A 74 14.87 -2.56 5.29
N SER A 75 15.77 -1.76 5.84
CA SER A 75 17.20 -1.81 5.47
C SER A 75 17.89 -3.13 5.82
N THR A 76 17.52 -3.76 6.93
CA THR A 76 18.20 -4.95 7.45
C THR A 76 17.76 -6.19 6.69
N ARG A 77 16.44 -6.36 6.54
CA ARG A 77 15.85 -7.51 5.82
C ARG A 77 15.85 -7.32 4.30
N ILE A 78 15.97 -6.08 3.82
CA ILE A 78 15.90 -5.71 2.40
C ILE A 78 14.57 -6.24 1.80
N ASP A 79 13.49 -6.01 2.55
CA ASP A 79 12.14 -6.40 2.19
C ASP A 79 11.21 -5.19 2.11
N TYR A 80 10.10 -5.37 1.41
CA TYR A 80 9.01 -4.41 1.29
C TYR A 80 7.67 -5.16 1.34
N GLY A 81 6.61 -4.52 1.81
CA GLY A 81 5.27 -5.10 1.86
C GLY A 81 4.23 -4.09 2.32
N THR A 82 3.03 -4.60 2.61
CA THR A 82 1.84 -3.77 2.90
C THR A 82 2.00 -2.89 4.15
N GLY A 83 2.82 -3.28 5.12
CA GLY A 83 3.13 -2.44 6.28
C GLY A 83 3.95 -1.18 5.93
N HIS A 84 4.84 -1.29 4.95
CA HIS A 84 5.60 -0.15 4.43
C HIS A 84 4.70 0.75 3.57
N GLU A 85 3.85 0.14 2.75
CA GLU A 85 2.81 0.86 2.00
C GLU A 85 1.89 1.66 2.95
N MET A 86 1.46 1.05 4.06
CA MET A 86 0.67 1.70 5.10
C MET A 86 1.44 2.84 5.78
N SER A 87 2.75 2.71 5.95
CA SER A 87 3.60 3.77 6.49
C SER A 87 3.64 4.98 5.55
N PHE A 88 3.67 4.76 4.23
CA PHE A 88 3.54 5.85 3.25
C PHE A 88 2.14 6.49 3.27
N ALA A 89 1.08 5.70 3.43
CA ALA A 89 -0.26 6.25 3.64
C ALA A 89 -0.37 7.08 4.93
N ALA A 90 0.29 6.64 6.02
CA ALA A 90 0.40 7.40 7.25
C ALA A 90 1.18 8.71 7.04
N PHE A 91 2.27 8.70 6.26
CA PHE A 91 2.97 9.92 5.86
C PHE A 91 2.01 10.91 5.17
N LEU A 92 1.24 10.48 4.17
CA LEU A 92 0.24 11.34 3.52
C LEU A 92 -0.84 11.84 4.49
N CYS A 93 -1.30 10.98 5.41
CA CYS A 93 -2.26 11.34 6.45
C CYS A 93 -1.71 12.42 7.40
N THR A 94 -0.46 12.30 7.84
CA THR A 94 0.15 13.31 8.73
C THR A 94 0.25 14.67 8.05
N LEU A 95 0.62 14.72 6.76
CA LEU A 95 0.62 15.96 5.96
C LEU A 95 -0.78 16.60 5.87
N TYR A 96 -1.83 15.79 5.79
CA TYR A 96 -3.20 16.28 5.87
C TYR A 96 -3.55 16.80 7.27
N LYS A 97 -3.16 16.08 8.33
CA LYS A 97 -3.42 16.47 9.73
C LYS A 97 -2.78 17.80 10.13
N ILE A 98 -1.58 18.09 9.62
CA ILE A 98 -0.92 19.38 9.87
C ILE A 98 -1.38 20.49 8.90
N GLY A 99 -2.25 20.19 7.95
CA GLY A 99 -2.82 21.16 7.01
C GLY A 99 -1.88 21.55 5.87
N ILE A 100 -0.88 20.72 5.54
CA ILE A 100 -0.11 20.86 4.29
C ILE A 100 -0.98 20.42 3.10
N LEU A 101 -1.69 19.29 3.27
CA LEU A 101 -2.64 18.77 2.30
C LEU A 101 -4.07 19.14 2.71
N THR A 102 -4.90 19.38 1.70
CA THR A 102 -6.32 19.70 1.87
C THR A 102 -7.20 18.71 1.13
N GLU A 103 -8.52 18.73 1.36
CA GLU A 103 -9.45 17.84 0.64
C GLU A 103 -9.41 18.05 -0.88
N ALA A 104 -9.11 19.28 -1.33
CA ALA A 104 -8.96 19.59 -2.74
C ALA A 104 -7.78 18.85 -3.39
N ASP A 105 -6.77 18.44 -2.61
CA ASP A 105 -5.62 17.71 -3.11
C ASP A 105 -5.89 16.19 -3.18
N ALA A 106 -6.92 15.67 -2.50
CA ALA A 106 -7.14 14.23 -2.32
C ALA A 106 -7.18 13.43 -3.65
N PRO A 107 -7.88 13.87 -4.71
CA PRO A 107 -7.85 13.17 -5.99
C PRO A 107 -6.44 13.12 -6.59
N ALA A 108 -5.67 14.21 -6.49
CA ALA A 108 -4.31 14.25 -7.03
C ALA A 108 -3.32 13.43 -6.20
N ILE A 109 -3.53 13.33 -4.88
CA ILE A 109 -2.74 12.42 -4.03
C ILE A 109 -2.94 10.96 -4.46
N VAL A 110 -4.19 10.53 -4.64
CA VAL A 110 -4.50 9.15 -5.04
C VAL A 110 -4.08 8.86 -6.49
N LEU A 111 -4.33 9.78 -7.42
CA LEU A 111 -4.12 9.54 -8.84
C LEU A 111 -2.71 9.87 -9.34
N GLN A 112 -1.96 10.72 -8.64
CA GLN A 112 -0.62 11.15 -9.09
C GLN A 112 0.47 10.74 -8.10
N VAL A 113 0.33 11.12 -6.83
CA VAL A 113 1.38 10.86 -5.82
C VAL A 113 1.49 9.37 -5.52
N ASN A 114 0.37 8.69 -5.32
CA ASN A 114 0.36 7.24 -5.10
C ASN A 114 0.80 6.46 -6.34
N GLU A 115 0.38 6.87 -7.54
CA GLU A 115 0.85 6.22 -8.77
C GLU A 115 2.38 6.33 -8.90
N LYS A 116 2.93 7.52 -8.65
CA LYS A 116 4.37 7.75 -8.65
C LYS A 116 5.11 6.95 -7.59
N TYR A 117 4.56 6.89 -6.38
CA TYR A 117 5.10 6.04 -5.31
C TYR A 117 5.08 4.56 -5.70
N LEU A 118 3.99 4.07 -6.29
CA LEU A 118 3.86 2.69 -6.75
C LEU A 118 4.89 2.36 -7.83
N GLN A 119 5.11 3.26 -8.79
CA GLN A 119 6.16 3.12 -9.81
C GLN A 119 7.56 3.10 -9.20
N LEU A 120 7.83 4.00 -8.25
CA LEU A 120 9.09 4.05 -7.50
C LEU A 120 9.35 2.74 -6.75
N MET A 121 8.34 2.23 -6.03
CA MET A 121 8.45 0.98 -5.27
C MET A 121 8.67 -0.23 -6.18
N ARG A 122 7.93 -0.35 -7.30
CA ARG A 122 8.15 -1.42 -8.29
C ARG A 122 9.57 -1.39 -8.86
N ARG A 123 10.07 -0.20 -9.19
CA ARG A 123 11.44 -0.03 -9.68
C ARG A 123 12.47 -0.40 -8.60
N MET A 124 12.23 -0.02 -7.35
CA MET A 124 13.09 -0.34 -6.21
C MET A 124 13.14 -1.84 -5.93
N GLN A 125 11.98 -2.50 -5.91
CA GLN A 125 11.81 -3.94 -5.75
C GLN A 125 12.62 -4.72 -6.79
N GLN A 126 12.52 -4.34 -8.07
CA GLN A 126 13.27 -5.00 -9.14
C GLN A 126 14.77 -4.69 -9.09
N ARG A 127 15.14 -3.42 -8.86
CA ARG A 127 16.52 -2.96 -8.89
C ARG A 127 17.36 -3.55 -7.76
N TYR A 128 16.81 -3.58 -6.56
CA TYR A 128 17.50 -4.13 -5.39
C TYR A 128 17.07 -5.55 -5.04
N ARG A 129 16.22 -6.18 -5.86
CA ARG A 129 15.74 -7.56 -5.66
C ARG A 129 15.19 -7.77 -4.25
N MET A 130 14.34 -6.84 -3.81
CA MET A 130 13.77 -6.85 -2.47
C MET A 130 12.88 -8.08 -2.29
N GLU A 131 12.78 -8.55 -1.05
CA GLU A 131 11.92 -9.68 -0.72
C GLU A 131 10.51 -9.19 -0.31
N PRO A 132 9.45 -9.97 -0.59
CA PRO A 132 8.12 -9.71 -0.04
C PRO A 132 8.09 -9.84 1.48
N ALA A 133 7.74 -8.76 2.19
CA ALA A 133 7.61 -8.77 3.63
C ALA A 133 6.25 -9.36 4.04
N GLY A 134 6.27 -10.43 4.85
CA GLY A 134 5.04 -11.02 5.39
C GLY A 134 4.16 -11.72 4.34
N SER A 135 4.75 -12.30 3.29
CA SER A 135 3.99 -12.99 2.24
C SER A 135 3.16 -14.14 2.84
N HIS A 136 1.85 -14.12 2.61
CA HIS A 136 0.98 -15.28 2.85
C HIS A 136 1.03 -16.29 1.68
N GLY A 137 2.03 -16.18 0.81
CA GLY A 137 2.15 -16.95 -0.42
C GLY A 137 0.97 -16.68 -1.36
N VAL A 138 0.38 -17.75 -1.87
CA VAL A 138 -0.67 -17.73 -2.90
C VAL A 138 -2.01 -17.14 -2.42
N TRP A 139 -2.16 -16.88 -1.12
CA TRP A 139 -3.37 -16.32 -0.52
C TRP A 139 -3.38 -14.78 -0.48
N SER A 140 -2.28 -14.14 -0.89
CA SER A 140 -2.20 -12.70 -1.00
C SER A 140 -2.68 -12.20 -2.36
N LEU A 141 -3.31 -11.02 -2.36
CA LEU A 141 -3.75 -10.33 -3.58
C LEU A 141 -2.56 -9.92 -4.48
N ASP A 142 -1.46 -9.50 -3.85
CA ASP A 142 -0.19 -9.12 -4.45
C ASP A 142 0.91 -9.34 -3.41
N ASP A 143 2.15 -9.53 -3.86
CA ASP A 143 3.30 -9.79 -2.98
C ASP A 143 3.67 -8.57 -2.12
N TYR A 144 3.35 -7.36 -2.58
CA TYR A 144 3.89 -6.12 -2.00
C TYR A 144 2.82 -5.09 -1.62
N GLN A 145 1.75 -4.96 -2.42
CA GLN A 145 0.83 -3.82 -2.39
C GLN A 145 -0.61 -4.25 -2.06
N PHE A 146 -1.36 -3.35 -1.43
CA PHE A 146 -2.78 -3.56 -1.13
C PHE A 146 -3.61 -2.30 -1.41
N ILE A 147 -3.11 -1.12 -1.03
CA ILE A 147 -3.82 0.16 -1.16
C ILE A 147 -4.24 0.49 -2.62
N PRO A 148 -3.41 0.28 -3.66
CA PRO A 148 -3.77 0.48 -5.06
C PRO A 148 -5.02 -0.30 -5.49
N PHE A 149 -5.29 -1.46 -4.90
CA PHE A 149 -6.50 -2.23 -5.21
C PHE A 149 -7.74 -1.65 -4.55
N ILE A 150 -7.62 -1.07 -3.35
CA ILE A 150 -8.71 -0.34 -2.70
C ILE A 150 -9.07 0.89 -3.53
N TRP A 151 -8.09 1.74 -3.83
CA TRP A 151 -8.34 2.96 -4.59
C TRP A 151 -8.70 2.68 -6.05
N GLY A 152 -8.06 1.70 -6.66
CA GLY A 152 -8.35 1.29 -8.03
C GLY A 152 -9.74 0.67 -8.21
N SER A 153 -10.23 -0.09 -7.22
CA SER A 153 -11.61 -0.60 -7.27
C SER A 153 -12.62 0.52 -7.08
N SER A 154 -12.31 1.53 -6.26
CA SER A 154 -13.13 2.75 -6.14
C SER A 154 -13.28 3.50 -7.46
N GLN A 155 -12.23 3.57 -8.28
CA GLN A 155 -12.30 4.18 -9.63
C GLN A 155 -13.30 3.47 -10.57
N LEU A 156 -13.59 2.19 -10.32
CA LEU A 156 -14.41 1.33 -11.18
C LEU A 156 -15.86 1.18 -10.68
N ILE A 157 -16.23 1.85 -9.57
CA ILE A 157 -17.60 1.83 -9.05
C ILE A 157 -18.56 2.40 -10.10
N GLY A 158 -19.57 1.61 -10.48
CA GLY A 158 -20.59 2.02 -11.45
C GLY A 158 -20.11 2.03 -12.91
N HIS A 159 -18.92 1.47 -13.20
CA HIS A 159 -18.40 1.46 -14.56
C HIS A 159 -19.25 0.53 -15.47
N PRO A 160 -19.70 1.00 -16.66
CA PRO A 160 -20.74 0.31 -17.43
C PRO A 160 -20.29 -0.97 -18.16
N ARG A 161 -18.98 -1.14 -18.38
CA ARG A 161 -18.41 -2.20 -19.24
C ARG A 161 -17.35 -3.06 -18.57
N ILE A 162 -16.37 -2.42 -17.95
CA ILE A 162 -15.35 -3.08 -17.13
C ILE A 162 -15.99 -3.47 -15.79
N LEU A 163 -16.18 -4.77 -15.58
CA LEU A 163 -16.69 -5.37 -14.35
C LEU A 163 -15.58 -6.23 -13.72
N PRO A 164 -15.70 -6.68 -12.46
CA PRO A 164 -14.66 -7.49 -11.83
C PRO A 164 -14.25 -8.75 -12.62
N LYS A 165 -15.21 -9.41 -13.28
CA LYS A 165 -14.95 -10.55 -14.18
C LYS A 165 -14.08 -10.21 -15.39
N SER A 166 -13.97 -8.94 -15.76
CA SER A 166 -13.17 -8.46 -16.89
C SER A 166 -11.68 -8.35 -16.53
N PHE A 167 -11.32 -8.34 -15.24
CA PHE A 167 -9.94 -8.08 -14.81
C PHE A 167 -8.97 -9.20 -15.21
N ILE A 168 -9.46 -10.42 -15.41
CA ILE A 168 -8.65 -11.55 -15.87
C ILE A 168 -8.37 -11.53 -17.38
N ASN A 169 -9.08 -10.69 -18.15
CA ASN A 169 -8.90 -10.63 -19.60
C ASN A 169 -7.67 -9.77 -19.97
N PRO A 170 -6.66 -10.34 -20.64
CA PRO A 170 -5.47 -9.62 -21.07
C PRO A 170 -5.73 -8.36 -21.90
N GLU A 171 -6.71 -8.41 -22.80
CA GLU A 171 -7.03 -7.26 -23.64
C GLU A 171 -7.51 -6.06 -22.82
N ILE A 172 -8.20 -6.31 -21.70
CA ILE A 172 -8.75 -5.27 -20.84
C ILE A 172 -7.62 -4.58 -20.06
N TYR A 173 -6.80 -5.33 -19.34
CA TYR A 173 -5.74 -4.70 -18.55
C TYR A 173 -4.61 -4.14 -19.42
N GLU A 174 -4.36 -4.69 -20.61
CA GLU A 174 -3.37 -4.11 -21.53
C GLU A 174 -3.81 -2.75 -22.05
N HIS A 175 -5.08 -2.61 -22.44
CA HIS A 175 -5.61 -1.38 -23.00
C HIS A 175 -5.84 -0.29 -21.94
N PHE A 176 -6.41 -0.65 -20.78
CA PHE A 176 -6.87 0.30 -19.77
C PHE A 176 -5.92 0.46 -18.56
N SER A 177 -4.73 -0.14 -18.60
CA SER A 177 -3.73 -0.03 -17.52
C SER A 177 -3.22 1.40 -17.28
N GLN A 178 -3.33 2.28 -18.25
CA GLN A 178 -2.94 3.69 -18.09
C GLN A 178 -4.04 4.53 -17.42
N ASP A 179 -5.29 4.08 -17.46
CA ASP A 179 -6.45 4.83 -16.96
C ASP A 179 -6.86 4.40 -15.54
N TYR A 180 -6.65 3.12 -15.19
CA TYR A 180 -7.12 2.55 -13.93
C TYR A 180 -5.99 1.90 -13.14
N ILE A 181 -5.80 2.35 -11.89
CA ILE A 181 -4.77 1.88 -10.98
C ILE A 181 -4.90 0.36 -10.76
N PHE A 182 -6.14 -0.14 -10.61
CA PHE A 182 -6.39 -1.57 -10.42
C PHE A 182 -5.85 -2.39 -11.60
N LEU A 183 -6.15 -1.97 -12.83
CA LEU A 183 -5.73 -2.67 -14.04
C LEU A 183 -4.22 -2.54 -14.27
N ALA A 184 -3.62 -1.41 -13.88
CA ALA A 184 -2.17 -1.25 -13.85
C ALA A 184 -1.48 -2.26 -12.91
N CYS A 185 -2.09 -2.56 -11.76
CA CYS A 185 -1.60 -3.61 -10.85
C CYS A 185 -1.75 -5.01 -11.43
N ILE A 186 -2.91 -5.34 -11.99
CA ILE A 186 -3.13 -6.64 -12.62
C ILE A 186 -2.15 -6.88 -13.77
N LYS A 187 -1.92 -5.87 -14.62
CA LYS A 187 -0.92 -5.95 -15.68
C LYS A 187 0.48 -6.23 -15.13
N TYR A 188 0.87 -5.54 -14.06
CA TYR A 188 2.18 -5.76 -13.42
C TYR A 188 2.33 -7.18 -12.88
N ILE A 189 1.31 -7.71 -12.18
CA ILE A 189 1.32 -9.09 -11.66
C ILE A 189 1.52 -10.08 -12.80
N ASN A 190 0.74 -9.99 -13.87
CA ASN A 190 0.86 -10.89 -15.01
C ASN A 190 2.25 -10.82 -15.66
N GLN A 191 2.81 -9.61 -15.83
CA GLN A 191 4.16 -9.43 -16.37
C GLN A 191 5.27 -10.05 -15.50
N VAL A 192 5.10 -10.09 -14.18
CA VAL A 192 6.05 -10.74 -13.27
C VAL A 192 5.88 -12.25 -13.32
N LEU A 193 4.64 -12.75 -13.29
CA LEU A 193 4.33 -14.18 -13.35
C LEU A 193 4.77 -14.81 -14.67
N ASP A 194 4.59 -14.14 -15.81
CA ASP A 194 5.01 -14.67 -17.12
C ASP A 194 6.54 -14.85 -17.24
N LYS A 195 7.33 -14.11 -16.45
CA LYS A 195 8.80 -14.22 -16.46
C LYS A 195 9.33 -15.43 -15.70
N PHE A 196 8.51 -16.09 -14.89
CA PHE A 196 8.91 -17.25 -14.10
C PHE A 196 7.97 -18.43 -14.41
N PRO A 197 8.46 -19.64 -14.72
CA PRO A 197 7.62 -20.82 -14.87
C PRO A 197 7.13 -21.26 -13.49
N VAL A 198 6.19 -20.52 -12.91
CA VAL A 198 5.53 -20.81 -11.65
C VAL A 198 4.22 -21.49 -11.99
N ILE A 199 3.96 -22.65 -11.36
CA ILE A 199 2.65 -23.29 -11.41
C ILE A 199 1.66 -22.32 -10.77
N GLN A 200 0.81 -21.71 -11.60
CA GLN A 200 -0.18 -20.72 -11.19
C GLN A 200 -1.23 -21.38 -10.30
N HIS A 201 -1.19 -21.08 -9.01
CA HIS A 201 -2.32 -21.30 -8.11
C HIS A 201 -2.96 -19.99 -7.64
N PHE A 202 -2.77 -18.88 -8.37
CA PHE A 202 -3.54 -17.65 -8.12
C PHE A 202 -5.03 -17.93 -8.34
N LEU A 203 -5.74 -18.25 -7.26
CA LEU A 203 -7.20 -18.41 -7.20
C LEU A 203 -7.87 -17.03 -7.06
N PHE A 204 -7.45 -16.05 -7.86
CA PHE A 204 -8.16 -14.79 -7.90
C PHE A 204 -9.42 -14.96 -8.76
N GLY A 205 -10.58 -15.03 -8.10
CA GLY A 205 -11.89 -15.19 -8.74
C GLY A 205 -12.64 -16.48 -8.39
N THR A 206 -12.03 -17.44 -7.69
CA THR A 206 -12.73 -18.68 -7.25
C THR A 206 -12.98 -18.72 -5.74
N LEU A 207 -12.24 -17.93 -4.94
CA LEU A 207 -12.41 -17.91 -3.48
C LEU A 207 -13.37 -16.83 -2.97
N MET A 208 -13.62 -15.78 -3.74
CA MET A 208 -14.52 -14.68 -3.40
C MET A 208 -15.48 -14.44 -4.56
N SER A 209 -16.67 -15.04 -4.50
CA SER A 209 -17.80 -14.55 -5.28
C SER A 209 -18.24 -13.23 -4.65
N ILE A 210 -17.89 -12.11 -5.27
CA ILE A 210 -18.40 -10.80 -4.84
C ILE A 210 -19.80 -10.67 -5.44
N GLU A 211 -20.79 -11.12 -4.69
CA GLU A 211 -22.18 -10.85 -5.03
C GLU A 211 -22.50 -9.37 -4.75
N PRO A 212 -23.24 -8.69 -5.65
CA PRO A 212 -23.67 -7.32 -5.41
C PRO A 212 -24.44 -7.24 -4.08
N ALA A 213 -24.06 -6.31 -3.21
CA ALA A 213 -24.84 -6.04 -2.01
C ALA A 213 -26.23 -5.56 -2.43
N GLU A 214 -27.29 -6.26 -1.98
CA GLU A 214 -28.66 -5.82 -2.19
C GLU A 214 -28.85 -4.44 -1.56
N SER A 215 -29.29 -3.47 -2.35
CA SER A 215 -29.64 -2.14 -1.89
C SER A 215 -30.94 -2.20 -1.07
N SER A 216 -30.87 -2.73 0.15
CA SER A 216 -31.93 -2.60 1.13
C SER A 216 -31.45 -1.68 2.25
N VAL A 217 -31.69 -0.37 2.06
CA VAL A 217 -31.73 0.55 3.19
C VAL A 217 -32.91 0.13 4.06
N LYS A 218 -32.66 -0.74 5.04
CA LYS A 218 -33.53 -0.87 6.21
C LYS A 218 -32.95 0.05 7.26
N SER A 219 -33.72 1.06 7.65
CA SER A 219 -33.42 1.92 8.79
C SER A 219 -33.03 1.04 9.99
N SER A 220 -31.80 1.19 10.46
CA SER A 220 -31.33 0.50 11.64
C SER A 220 -32.09 1.02 12.87
N ASN A 221 -32.78 0.13 13.58
CA ASN A 221 -33.08 0.38 14.97
C ASN A 221 -31.75 0.29 15.75
N PRO A 222 -31.46 1.22 16.67
CA PRO A 222 -30.20 1.25 17.38
C PRO A 222 -30.00 -0.03 18.21
N CYS A 223 -28.82 -0.61 18.04
CA CYS A 223 -28.37 -1.83 18.70
C CYS A 223 -28.32 -1.61 20.22
N GLN A 224 -29.18 -2.28 20.98
CA GLN A 224 -29.08 -2.32 22.45
C GLN A 224 -28.09 -3.41 22.86
N HIS A 225 -26.82 -3.06 22.97
CA HIS A 225 -25.85 -3.83 23.76
C HIS A 225 -25.37 -2.96 24.91
N GLY A 226 -25.88 -3.23 26.11
CA GLY A 226 -25.46 -2.51 27.31
C GLY A 226 -26.47 -2.48 28.45
N LYS A 227 -26.98 -3.64 28.88
CA LYS A 227 -27.49 -3.80 30.25
C LYS A 227 -26.97 -5.12 30.81
N ARG A 228 -25.81 -5.06 31.46
CA ARG A 228 -25.37 -6.09 32.39
C ARG A 228 -26.23 -5.91 33.63
N THR A 229 -27.27 -6.72 33.78
CA THR A 229 -28.01 -6.83 35.04
C THR A 229 -27.15 -7.62 36.01
N LEU A 230 -26.77 -6.97 37.11
CA LEU A 230 -26.34 -7.64 38.33
C LEU A 230 -27.57 -8.38 38.89
N ASN A 231 -27.33 -9.56 39.46
CA ASN A 231 -28.28 -10.54 39.99
C ASN A 231 -28.55 -11.69 39.02
N ASP A 232 -27.68 -12.71 39.12
CA ASP A 232 -28.05 -14.12 39.07
C ASP A 232 -27.10 -14.80 40.07
N ASP A 233 -27.41 -14.59 41.36
CA ASP A 233 -27.13 -15.58 42.40
C ASP A 233 -28.23 -16.64 42.26
N ASP A 234 -27.85 -17.92 42.23
CA ASP A 234 -28.57 -19.06 42.85
C ASP A 234 -27.90 -20.38 42.39
N ASP A 235 -26.96 -20.82 43.24
CA ASP A 235 -26.86 -22.12 43.89
C ASP A 235 -27.07 -23.46 43.15
N ASP A 236 -26.06 -24.32 43.39
CA ASP A 236 -26.11 -25.75 43.73
C ASP A 236 -26.65 -26.78 42.73
N ASP A 237 -25.78 -27.73 42.36
CA ASP A 237 -25.94 -29.11 42.81
C ASP A 237 -24.60 -29.88 42.70
N ASP A 238 -24.19 -30.39 43.87
CA ASP A 238 -23.19 -31.44 44.07
C ASP A 238 -23.56 -32.72 43.28
N ASP A 239 -22.55 -33.45 42.80
CA ASP A 239 -22.48 -34.91 43.04
C ASP A 239 -21.12 -35.50 42.61
N ASP A 240 -20.33 -35.72 43.65
CA ASP A 240 -19.55 -36.90 44.00
C ASP A 240 -18.37 -37.45 43.18
N ILE A 241 -17.32 -37.66 43.98
CA ILE A 241 -16.02 -38.25 43.74
C ILE A 241 -16.11 -39.77 43.96
N GLN A 242 -15.44 -40.54 43.10
CA GLN A 242 -14.66 -41.70 43.54
C GLN A 242 -13.35 -41.80 42.75
#